data_AF-A0A511H8R4-F1
#
_entry.id   AF-A0A511H8R4-F1
#
_cell.length_a   1.000
_cell.length_b   1.000
_cell.length_c   1.000
_cell.angle_alpha   90.00
_cell.angle_beta   90.00
_cell.angle_gamma   90.00
#
_symmetry.space_group_name_H-M   'P 1'
#
loop_
_entity.id
_entity.type
_entity.pdbx_description
1 polymer ?
#
loop_
_entity_poly.entity_id
_entity_poly.type
_entity_poly.pdbx_seq_one_letter_code
_entity_poly.pdbx_strand_id
1 'polypeptide(L)'
;MRHTRGITLLEMMVTVAIACILLAAALMGIQTPVNRQRENEATRELWASTLRARQRALTTNQPVRIVVEENVPRGDGTSRTVARWEQLRCDNDWDNASCPANGCENTTCRANPDCCSELGPDIVIPVSMNAAAIHGLCYMPGTGRPVSPGDLTCMRDFLDDLPALDAAAPGNLRFDFTSGRARSLIQVEPRTGLANVFDCDPHASTQNQVIECLN
;
A
#
# COMPACT_ATOMS: atom_id res chain seq x y z
N MET A 1 9.32 34.52 57.15
CA MET A 1 7.92 34.91 56.87
C MET A 1 7.67 34.68 55.39
N ARG A 2 6.72 33.81 55.02
CA ARG A 2 6.44 33.42 53.61
C ARG A 2 5.44 34.43 53.04
N HIS A 3 5.84 35.17 52.01
CA HIS A 3 4.96 36.10 51.32
C HIS A 3 4.02 35.31 50.39
N THR A 4 2.77 35.13 50.81
CA THR A 4 1.68 34.71 49.92
C THR A 4 1.28 35.92 49.06
N ARG A 5 1.80 35.99 47.83
CA ARG A 5 1.30 36.94 46.83
C ARG A 5 -0.06 36.44 46.34
N GLY A 6 -1.10 37.23 46.57
CA GLY A 6 -2.44 36.95 46.05
C GLY A 6 -2.49 37.16 44.54
N ILE A 7 -2.97 36.16 43.80
CA ILE A 7 -3.22 36.25 42.36
C ILE A 7 -4.34 37.26 42.12
N THR A 8 -4.10 38.23 41.24
CA THR A 8 -5.12 39.20 40.86
C THR A 8 -6.06 38.61 39.80
N LEU A 9 -7.33 39.05 39.79
CA LEU A 9 -8.32 38.60 38.81
C LEU A 9 -7.86 38.87 37.36
N LEU A 10 -7.12 39.97 37.16
CA LEU A 10 -6.50 40.34 35.90
C LEU A 10 -5.41 39.34 35.47
N GLU A 11 -4.56 38.90 36.39
CA GLU A 11 -3.51 37.90 36.11
C GLU A 11 -4.11 36.55 35.70
N MET A 12 -5.23 36.17 36.32
CA MET A 12 -6.02 34.99 35.93
C MET A 12 -6.59 35.13 34.51
N MET A 13 -7.15 36.29 34.16
CA MET A 13 -7.68 36.52 32.80
C MET A 13 -6.60 36.49 31.73
N VAL A 14 -5.44 37.11 32.01
CA VAL A 14 -4.31 37.13 31.07
C VAL A 14 -3.71 35.74 30.89
N THR A 15 -3.53 34.98 31.97
CA THR A 15 -2.98 33.61 31.88
C THR A 15 -3.92 32.68 31.12
N VAL A 16 -5.24 32.77 31.34
CA VAL A 16 -6.23 32.01 30.57
C VAL A 16 -6.21 32.41 29.09
N ALA A 17 -6.15 33.71 28.77
CA ALA A 17 -6.08 34.17 27.39
C ALA A 17 -4.83 33.63 26.66
N ILE A 18 -3.66 33.69 27.30
CA ILE A 18 -2.41 33.14 26.75
C ILE A 18 -2.53 31.62 26.58
N ALA A 19 -3.08 30.91 27.56
CA ALA A 19 -3.27 29.46 27.47
C ALA A 19 -4.19 29.06 26.31
N CYS A 20 -5.29 29.80 26.08
CA CYS A 20 -6.19 29.57 24.94
C CYS A 20 -5.49 29.78 23.59
N ILE A 21 -4.67 30.83 23.46
CA ILE A 21 -3.91 31.11 22.22
C ILE A 21 -2.90 29.98 21.95
N LEU A 22 -2.17 29.53 22.99
CA LEU A 22 -1.20 28.44 22.85
C LEU A 22 -1.88 27.11 22.49
N LEU A 23 -3.04 26.81 23.07
CA LEU A 23 -3.83 25.61 22.73
C LEU A 23 -4.33 25.64 21.28
N ALA A 24 -4.81 26.79 20.80
CA ALA A 24 -5.26 26.93 19.42
C ALA A 24 -4.12 26.70 18.41
N ALA A 25 -2.92 27.23 18.69
CA ALA A 25 -1.74 27.01 17.86
C ALA A 25 -1.26 25.54 17.88
N ALA A 26 -1.33 24.88 19.04
CA ALA A 26 -0.92 23.47 19.17
C ALA A 26 -1.79 22.52 18.34
N LEU A 27 -3.10 22.75 18.28
CA LEU A 27 -4.03 21.88 17.53
C LEU A 27 -3.78 21.89 16.02
N MET A 28 -3.34 23.01 15.46
CA MET A 28 -3.00 23.09 14.02
C MET A 28 -1.74 22.27 13.68
N GLY A 29 -0.82 22.09 14.64
CA GLY A 29 0.43 21.33 14.42
C GLY A 29 0.28 19.80 14.45
N ILE A 30 -0.83 19.25 14.94
CA ILE A 30 -1.01 17.81 15.19
C ILE A 30 -1.44 17.03 13.93
N GLN A 31 -1.98 17.67 12.89
CA GLN A 31 -2.50 16.97 11.72
C GLN A 31 -1.40 16.32 10.87
N THR A 32 -0.26 17.00 10.71
CA THR A 32 0.90 16.50 9.94
C THR A 32 1.50 15.21 10.50
N PRO A 33 1.81 15.08 11.81
CA PRO A 33 2.36 13.83 12.34
C PRO A 33 1.36 12.66 12.27
N VAL A 34 0.05 12.92 12.42
CA VAL A 34 -0.97 11.87 12.31
C VAL A 34 -1.08 11.32 10.89
N ASN A 35 -1.05 12.18 9.87
CA ASN A 35 -1.06 11.73 8.47
C ASN A 35 0.18 10.90 8.14
N ARG A 36 1.37 11.33 8.60
CA ARG A 36 2.61 10.57 8.43
C ARG A 36 2.58 9.21 9.12
N GLN A 37 1.99 9.11 10.32
CA GLN A 37 1.82 7.83 11.00
C GLN A 37 0.95 6.86 10.18
N ARG A 38 -0.19 7.33 9.68
CA ARG A 38 -1.09 6.53 8.84
C ARG A 38 -0.43 6.09 7.53
N GLU A 39 0.33 6.98 6.90
CA GLU A 39 1.09 6.66 5.68
C GLU A 39 2.17 5.61 5.92
N ASN A 40 2.91 5.72 7.02
CA ASN A 40 3.93 4.74 7.42
C ASN A 40 3.31 3.37 7.70
N GLU A 41 2.18 3.36 8.42
CA GLU A 41 1.42 2.15 8.72
C GLU A 41 0.92 1.48 7.44
N ALA A 42 0.27 2.25 6.55
CA ALA A 42 -0.23 1.75 5.27
C ALA A 42 0.90 1.20 4.38
N THR A 43 2.05 1.88 4.32
CA THR A 43 3.21 1.41 3.55
C THR A 43 3.75 0.08 4.08
N ARG A 44 3.88 -0.05 5.41
CA ARG A 44 4.33 -1.29 6.05
C ARG A 44 3.33 -2.42 5.88
N GLU A 45 2.04 -2.12 5.98
CA GLU A 45 0.98 -3.10 5.82
C GLU A 45 0.89 -3.60 4.38
N LEU A 46 1.01 -2.69 3.40
CA LEU A 46 1.12 -3.04 1.98
C LEU A 46 2.33 -3.93 1.70
N TRP A 47 3.49 -3.61 2.25
CA TRP A 47 4.67 -4.46 2.12
C TRP A 47 4.51 -5.83 2.78
N ALA A 48 3.92 -5.88 3.98
CA ALA A 48 3.61 -7.16 4.61
C ALA A 48 2.58 -7.95 3.77
N SER A 49 1.64 -7.26 3.13
CA SER A 49 0.63 -7.84 2.24
C SER A 49 1.24 -8.45 0.99
N THR A 50 2.20 -7.79 0.35
CA THR A 50 2.90 -8.34 -0.81
C THR A 50 3.69 -9.60 -0.47
N LEU A 51 4.36 -9.62 0.68
CA LEU A 51 5.06 -10.82 1.15
C LEU A 51 4.10 -11.98 1.44
N ARG A 52 2.93 -11.70 2.05
CA ARG A 52 1.89 -12.71 2.27
C ARG A 52 1.31 -13.22 0.95
N ALA A 53 1.03 -12.33 0.00
CA ALA A 53 0.54 -12.69 -1.33
C ALA A 53 1.51 -13.64 -2.03
N ARG A 54 2.82 -13.34 -1.99
CA ARG A 54 3.86 -14.23 -2.52
C ARG A 54 3.89 -15.58 -1.82
N GLN A 55 3.89 -15.60 -0.49
CA GLN A 55 3.86 -16.86 0.27
C GLN A 55 2.63 -17.69 -0.07
N ARG A 56 1.49 -17.03 -0.29
CA ARG A 56 0.27 -17.72 -0.72
C ARG A 56 0.42 -18.30 -2.12
N ALA A 57 0.96 -17.55 -3.08
CA ALA A 57 1.22 -18.06 -4.43
C ALA A 57 2.18 -19.26 -4.45
N LEU A 58 3.19 -19.26 -3.57
CA LEU A 58 4.12 -20.37 -3.40
C LEU A 58 3.47 -21.61 -2.76
N THR A 59 2.62 -21.42 -1.76
CA THR A 59 2.03 -22.54 -1.00
C THR A 59 0.83 -23.18 -1.70
N THR A 60 0.10 -22.39 -2.48
CA THR A 60 -1.13 -22.85 -3.16
C THR A 60 -0.89 -23.24 -4.61
N ASN A 61 0.26 -22.87 -5.18
CA ASN A 61 0.48 -22.94 -6.63
C ASN A 61 -0.62 -22.25 -7.44
N GLN A 62 -1.20 -21.17 -6.92
CA GLN A 62 -2.19 -20.35 -7.63
C GLN A 62 -1.70 -18.91 -7.74
N PRO A 63 -2.08 -18.17 -8.81
CA PRO A 63 -1.68 -16.78 -8.94
C PRO A 63 -2.39 -15.92 -7.88
N VAL A 64 -1.62 -15.03 -7.27
CA VAL A 64 -2.13 -14.09 -6.26
C VAL A 64 -1.78 -12.68 -6.69
N ARG A 65 -2.79 -11.82 -6.86
CA ARG A 65 -2.60 -10.43 -7.26
C ARG A 65 -2.93 -9.44 -6.15
N ILE A 66 -2.30 -8.27 -6.20
CA ILE A 66 -2.67 -7.12 -5.37
C ILE A 66 -3.63 -6.24 -6.17
N VAL A 67 -4.75 -5.91 -5.56
CA VAL A 67 -5.75 -5.02 -6.13
C VAL A 67 -5.89 -3.81 -5.22
N VAL A 68 -5.88 -2.63 -5.83
CA VAL A 68 -6.26 -1.36 -5.20
C VAL A 68 -7.60 -0.94 -5.75
N GLU A 69 -8.60 -0.82 -4.89
CA GLU A 69 -9.96 -0.44 -5.23
C GLU A 69 -10.29 0.91 -4.61
N GLU A 70 -10.83 1.82 -5.42
CA GLU A 70 -11.28 3.12 -4.95
C GLU A 70 -12.75 3.06 -4.49
N ASN A 71 -13.11 4.01 -3.62
CA ASN A 71 -14.49 4.25 -3.20
C ASN A 71 -15.22 3.03 -2.58
N VAL A 72 -14.49 2.13 -1.92
CA VAL A 72 -15.09 0.97 -1.26
C VAL A 72 -15.93 1.45 -0.07
N PRO A 73 -17.25 1.16 -0.04
CA PRO A 73 -18.11 1.57 1.04
C PRO A 73 -17.76 0.78 2.29
N ARG A 74 -17.56 1.50 3.39
CA ARG A 74 -17.34 0.91 4.71
C ARG A 74 -18.64 1.04 5.51
N GLY A 75 -18.85 0.10 6.45
CA GLY A 75 -20.05 0.07 7.32
C GLY A 75 -20.26 1.31 8.20
N ASP A 76 -19.33 2.28 8.16
CA ASP A 76 -19.41 3.59 8.79
C ASP A 76 -20.04 4.66 7.88
N GLY A 77 -20.50 4.30 6.68
CA GLY A 77 -21.09 5.22 5.70
C GLY A 77 -20.08 6.05 4.92
N THR A 78 -18.78 5.81 5.11
CA THR A 78 -17.71 6.46 4.34
C THR A 78 -17.17 5.53 3.25
N SER A 79 -16.67 6.11 2.16
CA SER A 79 -15.94 5.37 1.14
C SER A 79 -14.44 5.65 1.24
N ARG A 80 -13.62 4.60 1.12
CA ARG A 80 -12.16 4.70 1.20
C ARG A 80 -11.51 3.88 0.09
N THR A 81 -10.32 4.30 -0.32
CA THR A 81 -9.46 3.47 -1.16
C THR A 81 -8.87 2.36 -0.30
N VAL A 82 -8.97 1.12 -0.77
CA VAL A 82 -8.45 -0.05 -0.06
C VAL A 82 -7.57 -0.86 -0.98
N ALA A 83 -6.55 -1.49 -0.41
CA ALA A 83 -5.71 -2.45 -1.11
C ALA A 83 -5.82 -3.81 -0.43
N ARG A 84 -5.80 -4.88 -1.21
CA ARG A 84 -5.78 -6.26 -0.69
C ARG A 84 -5.13 -7.19 -1.70
N TRP A 85 -4.74 -8.35 -1.24
CA TRP A 85 -4.37 -9.44 -2.13
C TRP A 85 -5.59 -10.33 -2.42
N GLU A 86 -5.61 -10.90 -3.62
CA GLU A 86 -6.68 -11.73 -4.16
C GLU A 86 -6.03 -13.01 -4.71
N GLN A 87 -6.33 -14.17 -4.11
CA GLN A 87 -5.94 -15.46 -4.65
C GLN A 87 -6.96 -15.85 -5.72
N LEU A 88 -6.51 -15.91 -6.96
CA LEU A 88 -7.36 -16.16 -8.09
C LEU A 88 -7.73 -17.63 -8.17
N ARG A 89 -9.01 -17.88 -8.42
CA ARG A 89 -9.48 -19.21 -8.73
C ARG A 89 -9.14 -19.56 -10.18
N CYS A 90 -8.69 -20.79 -10.37
CA CYS A 90 -8.44 -21.37 -11.67
C CYS A 90 -9.61 -22.28 -12.07
N ASP A 91 -9.86 -22.41 -13.37
CA ASP A 91 -10.86 -23.35 -13.88
C ASP A 91 -10.38 -24.82 -13.78
N ASN A 92 -9.07 -25.03 -13.67
CA ASN A 92 -8.47 -26.33 -13.38
C ASN A 92 -7.32 -26.21 -12.37
N ASP A 93 -7.02 -27.32 -11.66
CA ASP A 93 -5.94 -27.39 -10.66
C ASP A 93 -4.58 -27.83 -11.27
N TRP A 94 -4.54 -28.11 -12.57
CA TRP A 94 -3.44 -28.87 -13.20
C TRP A 94 -2.63 -28.08 -14.23
N ASP A 95 -3.20 -27.05 -14.85
CA ASP A 95 -2.46 -26.09 -15.66
C ASP A 95 -2.59 -24.68 -15.08
N ASN A 96 -1.46 -24.03 -14.90
CA ASN A 96 -1.46 -22.62 -14.48
C ASN A 96 -1.94 -21.71 -15.62
N ALA A 97 -1.98 -22.21 -16.86
CA ALA A 97 -2.33 -21.50 -18.08
C ALA A 97 -3.82 -21.11 -18.19
N SER A 98 -4.70 -21.70 -17.39
CA SER A 98 -6.11 -21.32 -17.30
C SER A 98 -6.43 -20.39 -16.12
N CYS A 99 -5.41 -19.87 -15.45
CA CYS A 99 -5.55 -18.97 -14.30
C CYS A 99 -5.23 -17.51 -14.69
N PRO A 100 -6.13 -16.53 -14.47
CA PRO A 100 -7.43 -16.64 -13.81
C PRO A 100 -8.51 -17.28 -14.69
N ALA A 101 -9.56 -17.79 -14.04
CA ALA A 101 -10.80 -18.26 -14.68
C ALA A 101 -11.38 -17.21 -15.64
N ASN A 102 -12.06 -17.67 -16.68
CA ASN A 102 -12.64 -16.78 -17.69
C ASN A 102 -13.67 -15.82 -17.07
N GLY A 103 -13.54 -14.52 -17.34
CA GLY A 103 -14.35 -13.45 -16.77
C GLY A 103 -13.75 -12.78 -15.52
N CYS A 104 -12.61 -13.28 -15.03
CA CYS A 104 -11.88 -12.77 -13.88
C CYS A 104 -10.62 -11.98 -14.24
N GLU A 105 -10.33 -11.84 -15.54
CA GLU A 105 -9.12 -11.19 -16.07
C GLU A 105 -9.06 -9.70 -15.78
N ASN A 106 -10.22 -9.03 -15.72
CA ASN A 106 -10.33 -7.57 -15.52
C ASN A 106 -11.36 -7.21 -14.43
N THR A 107 -11.74 -8.17 -13.60
CA THR A 107 -12.76 -8.01 -12.57
C THR A 107 -12.14 -8.28 -11.20
N THR A 108 -12.37 -7.39 -10.24
CA THR A 108 -11.94 -7.60 -8.85
C THR A 108 -12.86 -8.61 -8.17
N CYS A 109 -12.37 -9.30 -7.14
CA CYS A 109 -13.21 -10.25 -6.43
C CYS A 109 -14.28 -9.60 -5.55
N ARG A 110 -14.29 -8.26 -5.45
CA ARG A 110 -15.40 -7.52 -4.84
C ARG A 110 -16.58 -7.43 -5.81
N ALA A 111 -16.29 -7.22 -7.09
CA ALA A 111 -17.30 -7.16 -8.14
C ALA A 111 -17.80 -8.57 -8.50
N ASN A 112 -16.91 -9.57 -8.54
CA ASN A 112 -17.28 -10.97 -8.76
C ASN A 112 -16.61 -11.89 -7.72
N PRO A 113 -17.32 -12.31 -6.67
CA PRO A 113 -16.76 -13.17 -5.61
C PRO A 113 -16.28 -14.54 -6.10
N ASP A 114 -16.86 -15.06 -7.19
CA ASP A 114 -16.53 -16.39 -7.71
C ASP A 114 -15.12 -16.45 -8.34
N CYS A 115 -14.52 -15.28 -8.60
CA CYS A 115 -13.17 -15.16 -9.16
C CYS A 115 -12.05 -15.47 -8.16
N CYS A 116 -12.33 -15.48 -6.86
CA CYS A 116 -11.33 -15.72 -5.84
C CYS A 116 -11.64 -16.95 -5.00
N SER A 117 -10.59 -17.69 -4.68
CA SER A 117 -10.65 -18.75 -3.68
C SER A 117 -10.40 -18.20 -2.27
N GLU A 118 -9.55 -17.18 -2.15
CA GLU A 118 -9.22 -16.55 -0.88
C GLU A 118 -8.89 -15.07 -1.08
N LEU A 119 -9.15 -14.27 -0.04
CA LEU A 119 -8.93 -12.84 -0.03
C LEU A 119 -8.08 -12.45 1.18
N GLY A 120 -7.19 -11.49 0.97
CA GLY A 120 -6.48 -10.82 2.05
C GLY A 120 -7.35 -9.82 2.81
N PRO A 121 -6.87 -9.36 3.97
CA PRO A 121 -7.53 -8.26 4.69
C PRO A 121 -7.48 -6.96 3.88
N ASP A 122 -8.52 -6.13 4.03
CA ASP A 122 -8.59 -4.81 3.43
C ASP A 122 -7.66 -3.83 4.17
N ILE A 123 -6.66 -3.31 3.45
CA ILE A 123 -5.71 -2.31 3.92
C ILE A 123 -6.22 -0.94 3.50
N VAL A 124 -6.51 -0.06 4.45
CA VAL A 124 -7.01 1.28 4.14
C VAL A 124 -5.87 2.16 3.67
N ILE A 125 -5.97 2.66 2.44
CA ILE A 125 -5.03 3.62 1.89
C ILE A 125 -5.44 5.02 2.34
N PRO A 126 -4.57 5.76 3.05
CA PRO A 126 -4.84 7.14 3.42
C PRO A 126 -5.07 8.00 2.18
N VAL A 127 -5.97 8.99 2.28
CA VAL A 127 -6.24 9.94 1.17
C VAL A 127 -5.01 10.74 0.73
N SER A 128 -3.99 10.80 1.59
CA SER A 128 -2.74 11.45 1.31
C SER A 128 -1.72 10.55 0.58
N MET A 129 -2.05 9.30 0.28
CA MET A 129 -1.18 8.31 -0.36
C MET A 129 -1.77 7.85 -1.69
N ASN A 130 -0.96 7.84 -2.75
CA ASN A 130 -1.29 7.19 -4.01
C ASN A 130 -0.62 5.81 -4.08
N ALA A 131 -1.43 4.76 -4.15
CA ALA A 131 -0.97 3.37 -4.24
C ALA A 131 -1.27 2.71 -5.61
N ALA A 132 -1.64 3.47 -6.63
CA ALA A 132 -2.01 2.92 -7.94
C ALA A 132 -0.91 2.03 -8.56
N ALA A 133 0.36 2.30 -8.28
CA ALA A 133 1.48 1.52 -8.81
C ALA A 133 1.48 0.03 -8.41
N ILE A 134 0.86 -0.33 -7.28
CA ILE A 134 0.80 -1.73 -6.82
C ILE A 134 -0.43 -2.49 -7.38
N HIS A 135 -1.38 -1.78 -7.99
CA HIS A 135 -2.56 -2.39 -8.58
C HIS A 135 -2.16 -3.26 -9.76
N GLY A 136 -2.55 -4.54 -9.74
CA GLY A 136 -2.20 -5.50 -10.79
C GLY A 136 -0.83 -6.16 -10.62
N LEU A 137 -0.13 -5.90 -9.49
CA LEU A 137 1.04 -6.71 -9.12
C LEU A 137 0.59 -8.14 -8.86
N CYS A 138 1.09 -9.10 -9.64
CA CYS A 138 0.74 -10.50 -9.52
C CYS A 138 1.94 -11.37 -9.18
N TYR A 139 1.73 -12.36 -8.33
CA TYR A 139 2.71 -13.38 -7.97
C TYR A 139 2.35 -14.68 -8.66
N MET A 140 3.31 -15.19 -9.42
CA MET A 140 3.19 -16.39 -10.22
C MET A 140 3.09 -17.65 -9.34
N PRO A 141 2.29 -18.63 -9.77
CA PRO A 141 2.11 -19.88 -9.04
C PRO A 141 3.43 -20.66 -8.93
N GLY A 142 3.70 -21.22 -7.74
CA GLY A 142 4.82 -22.13 -7.45
C GLY A 142 6.23 -21.51 -7.44
N THR A 143 6.45 -20.44 -8.19
CA THR A 143 7.73 -19.70 -8.21
C THR A 143 7.69 -18.46 -7.33
N GLY A 144 6.51 -17.90 -7.07
CA GLY A 144 6.37 -16.62 -6.36
C GLY A 144 7.06 -15.47 -7.09
N ARG A 145 7.34 -15.64 -8.39
CA ARG A 145 7.92 -14.63 -9.26
C ARG A 145 6.90 -13.51 -9.43
N PRO A 146 7.28 -12.25 -9.25
CA PRO A 146 6.33 -11.16 -9.37
C PRO A 146 6.29 -10.67 -10.83
N VAL A 147 5.11 -10.27 -11.29
CA VAL A 147 4.86 -9.67 -12.61
C VAL A 147 3.88 -8.52 -12.45
N SER A 148 4.00 -7.50 -13.29
CA SER A 148 3.13 -6.33 -13.31
C SER A 148 2.76 -6.02 -14.78
N PRO A 149 1.84 -6.79 -15.38
CA PRO A 149 1.47 -6.63 -16.79
C PRO A 149 0.74 -5.31 -17.10
N GLY A 150 0.29 -4.57 -16.08
CA GLY A 150 -0.53 -3.37 -16.23
C GLY A 150 -2.03 -3.66 -16.34
N ASP A 151 -2.41 -4.93 -16.30
CA ASP A 151 -3.78 -5.42 -16.19
C ASP A 151 -3.91 -6.40 -15.01
N LEU A 152 -5.10 -6.98 -14.84
CA LEU A 152 -5.40 -7.93 -13.77
C LEU A 152 -5.31 -9.40 -14.23
N THR A 153 -4.75 -9.67 -15.42
CA THR A 153 -4.70 -11.00 -16.06
C THR A 153 -3.64 -11.92 -15.48
N CYS A 154 -2.69 -11.39 -14.72
CA CYS A 154 -1.57 -12.16 -14.15
C CYS A 154 -0.71 -12.91 -15.17
N MET A 155 -0.59 -12.42 -16.41
CA MET A 155 0.22 -13.06 -17.46
C MET A 155 -0.24 -14.49 -17.84
N ARG A 156 -1.54 -14.79 -17.68
CA ARG A 156 -2.15 -16.11 -17.98
C ARG A 156 -1.66 -16.74 -19.29
N ASP A 157 -1.70 -15.97 -20.37
CA ASP A 157 -1.40 -16.47 -21.71
C ASP A 157 0.11 -16.51 -22.01
N PHE A 158 0.95 -16.04 -21.09
CA PHE A 158 2.39 -15.82 -21.26
C PHE A 158 3.24 -16.52 -20.20
N LEU A 159 2.70 -17.52 -19.49
CA LEU A 159 3.41 -18.21 -18.40
C LEU A 159 4.65 -18.98 -18.86
N ASP A 160 4.64 -19.48 -20.09
CA ASP A 160 5.76 -20.21 -20.69
C ASP A 160 6.71 -19.30 -21.49
N ASP A 161 6.34 -18.04 -21.71
CA ASP A 161 7.12 -17.06 -22.45
C ASP A 161 8.06 -16.29 -21.51
N LEU A 162 9.26 -16.84 -21.30
CA LEU A 162 10.30 -16.24 -20.47
C LEU A 162 10.62 -14.78 -20.86
N PRO A 163 10.81 -14.42 -22.15
CA PRO A 163 10.93 -13.03 -22.58
C PRO A 163 9.78 -12.13 -22.14
N ALA A 164 8.52 -12.58 -22.30
CA ALA A 164 7.36 -11.78 -21.88
C ALA A 164 7.31 -11.61 -20.36
N LEU A 165 7.66 -12.65 -19.59
CA LEU A 165 7.74 -12.57 -18.13
C LEU A 165 8.88 -11.66 -17.65
N ASP A 166 10.02 -11.64 -18.35
CA ASP A 166 11.13 -10.73 -18.05
C ASP A 166 10.75 -9.28 -18.37
N ALA A 167 9.98 -9.04 -19.44
CA ALA A 167 9.46 -7.72 -19.79
C ALA A 167 8.37 -7.24 -18.81
N ALA A 168 7.55 -8.14 -18.28
CA ALA A 168 6.52 -7.86 -17.28
C ALA A 168 7.05 -7.84 -15.84
N ALA A 169 8.36 -7.91 -15.64
CA ALA A 169 8.98 -7.78 -14.33
C ALA A 169 8.54 -6.46 -13.66
N PRO A 170 8.07 -6.48 -12.39
CA PRO A 170 7.78 -5.25 -11.69
C PRO A 170 9.10 -4.48 -11.51
N GLY A 171 9.10 -3.23 -11.97
CA GLY A 171 10.15 -2.30 -11.61
C GLY A 171 9.97 -1.83 -10.16
N ASN A 172 10.29 -0.57 -9.95
CA ASN A 172 10.09 0.06 -8.65
C ASN A 172 8.65 0.55 -8.52
N LEU A 173 7.95 0.01 -7.52
CA LEU A 173 6.58 0.40 -7.21
C LEU A 173 6.61 1.62 -6.29
N ARG A 174 6.11 2.74 -6.79
CA ARG A 174 6.27 4.04 -6.14
C ARG A 174 4.98 4.47 -5.46
N PHE A 175 5.15 5.00 -4.25
CA PHE A 175 4.08 5.61 -3.47
C PHE A 175 4.36 7.10 -3.32
N ASP A 176 3.43 7.90 -3.85
CA ASP A 176 3.46 9.35 -3.70
C ASP A 176 2.59 9.80 -2.54
N PHE A 177 3.06 10.81 -1.80
CA PHE A 177 2.37 11.36 -0.64
C PHE A 177 2.09 12.85 -0.81
N THR A 178 0.86 13.29 -0.54
CA THR A 178 0.47 14.72 -0.58
C THR A 178 0.74 15.44 0.73
N SER A 179 1.15 14.72 1.79
CA SER A 179 1.50 15.27 3.11
C SER A 179 2.87 15.96 3.17
N GLY A 180 3.61 15.97 2.06
CA GLY A 180 5.00 16.43 2.01
C GLY A 180 5.99 15.48 2.68
N ARG A 181 5.60 14.22 2.91
CA ARG A 181 6.51 13.12 3.29
C ARG A 181 7.39 12.75 2.09
N ALA A 182 8.61 12.31 2.38
CA ALA A 182 9.46 11.57 1.43
C ALA A 182 8.67 10.44 0.76
N ARG A 183 8.85 10.28 -0.54
CA ARG A 183 8.26 9.16 -1.30
C ARG A 183 8.72 7.82 -0.73
N SER A 184 7.92 6.79 -0.90
CA SER A 184 8.32 5.42 -0.55
C SER A 184 8.33 4.55 -1.80
N LEU A 185 9.28 3.62 -1.85
CA LEU A 185 9.51 2.75 -2.98
C LEU A 185 9.50 1.31 -2.47
N ILE A 186 8.63 0.49 -3.05
CA ILE A 186 8.70 -0.96 -2.90
C ILE A 186 9.41 -1.50 -4.13
N GLN A 187 10.63 -1.98 -3.93
CA GLN A 187 11.36 -2.71 -4.95
C GLN A 187 11.02 -4.19 -4.80
N VAL A 188 10.44 -4.79 -5.84
CA VAL A 188 10.20 -6.23 -5.87
C VAL A 188 11.23 -6.85 -6.80
N GLU A 189 12.06 -7.75 -6.27
CA GLU A 189 13.09 -8.39 -7.08
C GLU A 189 12.45 -9.29 -8.15
N PRO A 190 12.80 -9.11 -9.44
CA PRO A 190 12.04 -9.67 -10.55
C PRO A 190 12.14 -11.20 -10.67
N ARG A 191 13.15 -11.82 -10.05
CA ARG A 191 13.36 -13.27 -10.07
C ARG A 191 12.92 -13.97 -8.80
N THR A 192 13.18 -13.36 -7.65
CA THR A 192 12.85 -14.01 -6.37
C THR A 192 11.46 -13.61 -5.88
N GLY A 193 10.97 -12.42 -6.18
CA GLY A 193 9.75 -11.86 -5.60
C GLY A 193 9.92 -11.30 -4.20
N LEU A 194 11.16 -11.19 -3.72
CA LEU A 194 11.44 -10.49 -2.46
C LEU A 194 11.11 -9.01 -2.63
N ALA A 195 10.28 -8.48 -1.72
CA ALA A 195 9.96 -7.07 -1.68
C ALA A 195 10.82 -6.39 -0.61
N ASN A 196 11.43 -5.25 -0.95
CA ASN A 196 12.11 -4.36 -0.01
C ASN A 196 11.42 -2.99 -0.04
N VAL A 197 11.29 -2.35 1.12
CA VAL A 197 10.78 -0.97 1.23
C VAL A 197 11.96 -0.03 1.43
N PHE A 198 11.99 1.02 0.63
CA PHE A 198 12.90 2.15 0.80
C PHE A 198 12.09 3.42 1.00
N ASP A 199 12.44 4.20 2.01
CA ASP A 199 11.98 5.57 2.13
C ASP A 199 12.98 6.47 1.38
N CYS A 200 12.50 7.20 0.38
CA CYS A 200 13.27 8.17 -0.38
C CYS A 200 13.52 9.42 0.46
N ASP A 201 14.30 9.30 1.53
CA ASP A 201 14.72 10.46 2.30
C ASP A 201 15.72 11.28 1.46
N PRO A 202 15.42 12.55 1.15
CA PRO A 202 16.35 13.43 0.44
C PRO A 202 17.69 13.66 1.19
N HIS A 203 17.78 13.24 2.45
CA HIS A 203 19.00 13.33 3.28
C HIS A 203 19.70 11.98 3.51
N ALA A 204 19.15 10.84 3.04
CA ALA A 204 19.80 9.53 3.18
C ALA A 204 20.81 9.28 2.05
N SER A 205 22.09 9.34 2.40
CA SER A 205 23.23 9.25 1.49
C SER A 205 23.57 7.82 1.05
N THR A 206 22.75 7.18 0.21
CA THR A 206 23.25 6.06 -0.60
C THR A 206 22.99 6.32 -2.08
N GLN A 207 24.08 6.42 -2.86
CA GLN A 207 24.09 6.87 -4.26
C GLN A 207 23.13 6.13 -5.19
N ASN A 208 22.73 4.89 -4.86
CA ASN A 208 21.77 4.12 -5.65
C ASN A 208 20.30 4.43 -5.33
N GLN A 209 19.98 4.88 -4.11
CA GLN A 209 18.61 5.33 -3.74
C GLN A 209 18.27 6.67 -4.40
N VAL A 210 19.28 7.52 -4.61
CA VAL A 210 19.10 8.86 -5.16
C VAL A 210 18.56 8.84 -6.60
N ILE A 211 18.96 7.88 -7.44
CA ILE A 211 18.59 7.87 -8.87
C ILE A 211 17.13 7.44 -9.09
N GLU A 212 16.61 6.49 -8.31
CA GLU A 212 15.23 6.00 -8.46
C GLU A 212 14.18 6.87 -7.73
N CYS A 213 14.64 7.70 -6.78
CA CYS A 213 13.81 8.65 -6.05
C CYS A 213 13.71 10.04 -6.71
N LEU A 214 14.48 10.30 -7.77
CA LEU A 214 14.67 11.65 -8.37
C LEU A 214 13.66 12.05 -9.46
N ASN A 215 12.80 11.14 -9.94
CA ASN A 215 11.81 11.47 -10.99
C ASN A 215 10.37 11.37 -10.51
#